data_AF-A0A3R9P967-F1
#
_entry.id   AF-A0A3R9P967-F1
#
_cell.length_a   1.000
_cell.length_b   1.000
_cell.length_c   1.000
_cell.angle_alpha   90.00
_cell.angle_beta   90.00
_cell.angle_gamma   90.00
#
_symmetry.space_group_name_H-M   'P 1'
#
loop_
_entity.id
_entity.type
_entity.pdbx_description
1 polymer ?
#
loop_
_entity_poly.entity_id
_entity_poly.type
_entity_poly.pdbx_seq_one_letter_code
_entity_poly.pdbx_strand_id
1 'polypeptide(L)'
;MRAVVVFALSMFALRSVLAAVPKVHTVTLGAVRKVPYTQPDATPDTKSDETSTLKVRPLFVDDRQKEWTMGELHDITDRTFAIRRALRINDSLPSDSTAHWIWQPGPWIMVDRVTGHITALHLPDFDPVVSNAVWFRDYAAYCGTANTPKGGLFAIVVQLGARRAVVQKLIGKWPQTDHFIPVCQPAQWQRLPMRVTIKPTGGEATTYDVLGTASIIEEGDNSDDN
;
A
#
# COMPACT_ATOMS: atom_id res chain seq x y z
N MET A 1 49.12 49.54 -43.43
CA MET A 1 48.19 50.03 -42.39
C MET A 1 47.59 48.83 -41.65
N ARG A 2 47.26 49.01 -40.37
CA ARG A 2 47.21 47.99 -39.29
C ARG A 2 46.17 46.88 -39.49
N ALA A 3 46.58 45.64 -39.19
CA ALA A 3 45.71 44.49 -38.99
C ALA A 3 45.01 44.60 -37.62
N VAL A 4 43.70 44.32 -37.59
CA VAL A 4 42.91 44.24 -36.35
C VAL A 4 42.41 42.81 -36.22
N VAL A 5 43.02 42.06 -35.29
CA VAL A 5 42.56 40.74 -34.87
C VAL A 5 41.57 40.96 -33.73
N VAL A 6 40.30 40.62 -33.95
CA VAL A 6 39.27 40.65 -32.91
C VAL A 6 39.26 39.30 -32.20
N PHE A 7 39.80 39.28 -30.98
CA PHE A 7 39.73 38.13 -30.08
C PHE A 7 38.36 38.14 -29.39
N ALA A 8 37.46 37.23 -29.79
CA ALA A 8 36.20 37.01 -29.10
C ALA A 8 36.46 36.16 -27.84
N LEU A 9 36.47 36.80 -26.67
CA LEU A 9 36.64 36.15 -25.38
C LEU A 9 35.31 35.46 -24.98
N SER A 10 35.23 34.15 -25.20
CA SER A 10 34.12 33.31 -24.74
C SER A 10 34.18 33.17 -23.21
N MET A 11 33.36 33.95 -22.51
CA MET A 11 33.17 33.87 -21.07
C MET A 11 32.27 32.66 -20.75
N PHE A 12 32.86 31.46 -20.72
CA PHE A 12 32.22 30.30 -20.11
C PHE A 12 32.13 30.55 -18.60
N ALA A 13 31.00 31.08 -18.15
CA ALA A 13 30.67 31.14 -16.74
C ALA A 13 30.57 29.70 -16.21
N LEU A 14 31.63 29.22 -15.55
CA LEU A 14 31.56 28.04 -14.69
C LEU A 14 30.47 28.31 -13.64
N ARG A 15 29.27 27.77 -13.87
CA ARG A 15 28.25 27.68 -12.82
C ARG A 15 28.79 26.67 -11.81
N SER A 16 29.42 27.19 -10.75
CA SER A 16 29.73 26.40 -9.56
C SER A 16 28.42 25.84 -9.03
N VAL A 17 28.18 24.56 -9.27
CA VAL A 17 27.08 23.82 -8.64
C VAL A 17 27.48 23.63 -7.18
N LEU A 18 27.25 24.65 -6.36
CA LEU A 18 27.30 24.51 -4.91
C LEU A 18 26.10 23.64 -4.52
N ALA A 19 26.36 22.37 -4.24
CA ALA A 19 25.36 21.48 -3.67
C ALA A 19 24.93 22.04 -2.31
N ALA A 20 23.66 22.45 -2.21
CA ALA A 20 23.09 22.89 -0.95
C ALA A 20 23.19 21.75 0.08
N VAL A 21 23.50 22.10 1.34
CA VAL A 21 23.55 21.12 2.44
C VAL A 21 22.19 20.40 2.50
N PRO A 22 22.16 19.06 2.48
CA PRO A 22 20.92 18.31 2.54
C PRO A 22 20.19 18.66 3.84
N LYS A 23 18.97 19.18 3.72
CA LYS A 23 18.10 19.42 4.87
C LYS A 23 17.67 18.07 5.42
N VAL A 24 18.03 17.80 6.67
CA VAL A 24 17.55 16.62 7.39
C VAL A 24 16.12 16.89 7.81
N HIS A 25 15.20 16.04 7.38
CA HIS A 25 13.80 16.12 7.76
C HIS A 25 13.53 15.26 8.98
N THR A 26 12.60 15.69 9.83
CA THR A 26 12.14 14.90 10.99
C THR A 26 10.78 14.30 10.68
N VAL A 27 10.69 12.97 10.65
CA VAL A 27 9.44 12.24 10.42
C VAL A 27 8.94 11.62 11.71
N THR A 28 7.71 11.96 12.12
CA THR A 28 7.10 11.43 13.36
C THR A 28 5.66 11.01 13.16
N LEU A 29 5.23 10.01 13.94
CA LEU A 29 3.84 9.58 14.02
C LEU A 29 3.25 10.11 15.33
N GLY A 30 2.11 10.79 15.24
CA GLY A 30 1.41 11.29 16.42
C GLY A 30 0.63 10.21 17.16
N ALA A 31 -0.13 10.65 18.17
CA ALA A 31 -0.99 9.79 18.96
C ALA A 31 -2.11 9.14 18.12
N VAL A 32 -2.44 7.90 18.46
CA VAL A 32 -3.57 7.17 17.87
C VAL A 32 -4.88 7.70 18.43
N ARG A 33 -5.85 7.96 17.56
CA ARG A 33 -7.24 8.25 17.91
C ARG A 33 -8.20 7.30 17.20
N LYS A 34 -9.35 7.04 17.82
CA LYS A 34 -10.45 6.29 17.21
C LYS A 34 -11.39 7.26 16.49
N VAL A 35 -11.78 6.92 15.28
CA VAL A 35 -12.78 7.68 14.49
C VAL A 35 -13.89 6.74 14.02
N PRO A 36 -15.13 7.24 13.85
CA PRO A 36 -16.21 6.44 13.28
C PRO A 36 -15.85 5.97 11.87
N TYR A 37 -16.18 4.72 11.58
CA TYR A 37 -16.03 4.10 10.27
C TYR A 37 -17.29 3.30 9.95
N THR A 38 -17.80 3.52 8.74
CA THR A 38 -18.89 2.74 8.18
C THR A 38 -18.29 1.95 7.02
N GLN A 39 -18.42 0.63 7.07
CA GLN A 39 -17.98 -0.20 5.95
C GLN A 39 -18.81 0.14 4.70
N PRO A 40 -18.22 0.22 3.50
CA PRO A 40 -18.94 0.65 2.30
C PRO A 40 -20.12 -0.23 1.89
N ASP A 41 -20.16 -1.48 2.34
CA ASP A 41 -21.22 -2.45 2.12
C ASP A 41 -22.27 -2.51 3.25
N ALA A 42 -22.14 -1.66 4.28
CA ALA A 42 -23.11 -1.62 5.38
C ALA A 42 -24.49 -1.12 4.90
N THR A 43 -25.44 -2.04 4.80
CA THR A 43 -26.87 -1.74 4.61
C THR A 43 -27.50 -1.26 5.92
N PRO A 44 -28.66 -0.56 5.89
CA PRO A 44 -29.37 -0.15 7.11
C PRO A 44 -29.64 -1.30 8.10
N ASP A 45 -29.80 -2.53 7.59
CA ASP A 45 -30.07 -3.75 8.37
C ASP A 45 -28.80 -4.44 8.90
N THR A 46 -27.63 -4.13 8.33
CA THR A 46 -26.31 -4.65 8.76
C THR A 46 -25.46 -3.61 9.48
N LYS A 47 -25.98 -2.39 9.66
CA LYS A 47 -25.52 -1.47 10.71
C LYS A 47 -25.79 -2.14 12.05
N SER A 48 -24.87 -2.99 12.50
CA SER A 48 -24.82 -3.30 13.92
C SER A 48 -24.74 -1.97 14.68
N ASP A 49 -25.42 -1.86 15.82
CA ASP A 49 -25.40 -0.68 16.70
C ASP A 49 -23.98 -0.27 17.14
N GLU A 50 -22.96 -1.07 16.80
CA GLU A 50 -21.55 -0.72 16.88
C GLU A 50 -21.06 -0.09 15.57
N THR A 51 -21.09 1.24 15.48
CA THR A 51 -20.23 1.96 14.53
C THR A 51 -18.80 1.43 14.62
N SER A 52 -18.34 0.73 13.57
CA SER A 52 -16.98 0.21 13.55
C SER A 52 -15.99 1.37 13.70
N THR A 53 -14.88 1.16 14.42
CA THR A 53 -13.92 2.25 14.71
C THR A 53 -12.63 2.07 13.94
N LEU A 54 -12.16 3.14 13.30
CA LEU A 54 -10.84 3.19 12.66
C LEU A 54 -9.83 3.83 13.61
N LYS A 55 -8.69 3.18 13.82
CA LYS A 55 -7.55 3.76 14.55
C LYS A 55 -6.68 4.54 13.59
N VAL A 56 -6.65 5.86 13.72
CA VAL A 56 -5.88 6.76 12.86
C VAL A 56 -4.88 7.58 13.67
N ARG A 57 -3.74 7.93 13.06
CA ARG A 57 -2.75 8.85 13.62
C ARG A 57 -2.17 9.77 12.56
N PRO A 58 -1.82 11.01 12.90
CA PRO A 58 -1.18 11.92 11.96
C PRO A 58 0.28 11.50 11.72
N LEU A 59 0.73 11.64 10.48
CA LEU A 59 2.14 11.58 10.08
C LEU A 59 2.63 13.01 9.87
N PHE A 60 3.68 13.38 10.59
CA PHE A 60 4.31 14.69 10.50
C PHE A 60 5.65 14.61 9.77
N VAL A 61 5.95 15.66 9.01
CA VAL A 61 7.28 15.95 8.45
C VAL A 61 7.62 17.38 8.82
N ASP A 62 8.67 17.57 9.62
CA ASP A 62 9.08 18.86 10.20
C ASP A 62 7.92 19.58 10.90
N ASP A 63 7.26 18.87 11.82
CA ASP A 63 6.10 19.34 12.60
C ASP A 63 4.86 19.71 11.79
N ARG A 64 4.87 19.48 10.47
CA ARG A 64 3.71 19.68 9.60
C ARG A 64 3.01 18.37 9.35
N GLN A 65 1.73 18.31 9.68
CA GLN A 65 0.91 17.14 9.37
C GLN A 65 0.82 16.97 7.86
N LYS A 66 1.36 15.87 7.33
CA LYS A 66 1.33 15.55 5.90
C LYS A 66 0.22 14.58 5.56
N GLU A 67 0.06 13.56 6.39
CA GLU A 67 -0.88 12.48 6.12
C GLU A 67 -1.62 12.02 7.37
N TRP A 68 -2.76 11.38 7.17
CA TRP A 68 -3.34 10.49 8.17
C TRP A 68 -2.97 9.06 7.82
N THR A 69 -2.64 8.28 8.84
CA THR A 69 -2.20 6.89 8.70
C THR A 69 -2.96 5.99 9.67
N MET A 70 -2.92 4.69 9.42
CA MET A 70 -3.54 3.67 10.25
C MET A 70 -2.66 2.42 10.31
N GLY A 71 -2.91 1.59 11.32
CA GLY A 71 -2.14 0.38 11.56
C GLY A 71 -0.68 0.65 11.97
N GLU A 72 0.09 -0.43 12.05
CA GLU A 72 1.51 -0.35 12.35
C GLU A 72 2.34 -0.03 11.12
N LEU A 73 3.45 0.67 11.35
CA LEU A 73 4.47 0.86 10.31
C LEU A 73 5.26 -0.44 10.15
N HIS A 74 5.70 -0.70 8.93
CA HIS A 74 6.60 -1.79 8.60
C HIS A 74 7.91 -1.21 8.09
N ASP A 75 9.00 -1.40 8.84
CA ASP A 75 10.33 -0.99 8.40
C ASP A 75 10.81 -1.90 7.26
N ILE A 76 11.05 -1.30 6.09
CA ILE A 76 11.63 -1.97 4.92
C ILE A 76 13.16 -1.87 5.02
N THR A 77 13.65 -0.68 5.38
CA THR A 77 15.04 -0.40 5.70
C THR A 77 15.10 0.44 6.97
N ASP A 78 16.29 0.73 7.46
CA ASP A 78 16.51 1.72 8.53
C ASP A 78 16.01 3.13 8.15
N ARG A 79 16.03 3.44 6.85
CA ARG A 79 15.64 4.74 6.29
C ARG A 79 14.19 4.80 5.82
N THR A 80 13.58 3.68 5.43
CA THR A 80 12.25 3.67 4.81
C THR A 80 11.29 2.69 5.48
N PHE A 81 10.05 3.12 5.64
CA PHE A 81 8.97 2.28 6.14
C PHE A 81 7.72 2.40 5.27
N ALA A 82 6.94 1.32 5.21
CA ALA A 82 5.60 1.31 4.66
C ALA A 82 4.58 1.53 5.79
N ILE A 83 3.55 2.33 5.53
CA ILE A 83 2.41 2.48 6.44
C ILE A 83 1.13 2.66 5.61
N ARG A 84 0.00 2.23 6.15
CA ARG A 84 -1.28 2.40 5.48
C ARG A 84 -1.79 3.81 5.68
N ARG A 85 -2.21 4.47 4.60
CA ARG A 85 -2.86 5.78 4.66
C ARG A 85 -4.27 5.62 5.22
N ALA A 86 -4.75 6.62 5.95
CA ALA A 86 -6.16 6.79 6.29
C ALA A 86 -6.64 8.04 5.56
N LEU A 87 -7.79 7.95 4.89
CA LEU A 87 -8.34 9.04 4.11
C LEU A 87 -9.54 9.63 4.82
N ARG A 88 -9.62 10.96 4.83
CA ARG A 88 -10.81 11.70 5.22
C ARG A 88 -11.39 12.34 3.97
N ILE A 89 -12.53 11.83 3.50
CA ILE A 89 -13.09 12.14 2.18
C ILE A 89 -14.45 12.79 2.34
N ASN A 90 -14.75 13.75 1.46
CA ASN A 90 -16.08 14.32 1.35
C ASN A 90 -16.93 13.39 0.47
N ASP A 91 -17.92 12.74 1.10
CA ASP A 91 -18.86 11.79 0.53
C ASP A 91 -20.23 12.44 0.29
N SER A 92 -20.28 13.77 0.22
CA SER A 92 -21.50 14.49 -0.17
C SER A 92 -21.87 14.24 -1.62
N LEU A 93 -23.15 13.97 -1.86
CA LEU A 93 -23.73 14.03 -3.19
C LEU A 93 -23.79 15.48 -3.69
N PRO A 94 -23.82 15.71 -5.02
CA PRO A 94 -23.92 17.06 -5.58
C PRO A 94 -25.16 17.85 -5.12
N SER A 95 -26.21 17.17 -4.65
CA SER A 95 -27.45 17.75 -4.12
C SER A 95 -27.37 18.13 -2.63
N ASP A 96 -26.35 17.67 -1.90
CA ASP A 96 -26.27 17.87 -0.46
C ASP A 96 -25.84 19.30 -0.14
N SER A 97 -26.56 19.93 0.79
CA SER A 97 -26.27 21.31 1.22
C SER A 97 -25.10 21.41 2.21
N THR A 98 -24.65 20.28 2.77
CA THR A 98 -23.60 20.22 3.80
C THR A 98 -22.58 19.14 3.47
N ALA A 99 -21.30 19.43 3.71
CA ALA A 99 -20.21 18.47 3.52
C ALA A 99 -20.31 17.27 4.49
N HIS A 100 -20.29 16.06 3.95
CA HIS A 100 -20.34 14.81 4.67
C HIS A 100 -18.96 14.17 4.66
N TRP A 101 -18.23 14.27 5.79
CA TRP A 101 -16.86 13.76 5.88
C TRP A 101 -16.82 12.36 6.48
N ILE A 102 -16.33 11.39 5.71
CA ILE A 102 -16.13 10.02 6.15
C ILE A 102 -14.64 9.69 6.28
N TRP A 103 -14.31 8.73 7.14
CA TRP A 103 -13.00 8.13 7.21
C TRP A 103 -13.01 6.79 6.47
N GLN A 104 -11.95 6.49 5.73
CA GLN A 104 -11.79 5.17 5.14
C GLN A 104 -10.32 4.74 5.09
N PRO A 105 -10.05 3.42 5.09
CA PRO A 105 -8.72 2.92 4.77
C PRO A 105 -8.28 3.40 3.38
N GLY A 106 -7.02 3.84 3.29
CA GLY A 106 -6.39 4.28 2.05
C GLY A 106 -5.34 3.31 1.52
N PRO A 107 -4.70 3.66 0.39
CA PRO A 107 -3.59 2.89 -0.15
C PRO A 107 -2.38 2.91 0.79
N TRP A 108 -1.43 2.01 0.53
CA TRP A 108 -0.15 2.02 1.22
C TRP A 108 0.74 3.16 0.71
N ILE A 109 1.52 3.74 1.62
CA ILE A 109 2.54 4.74 1.32
C ILE A 109 3.88 4.26 1.87
N MET A 110 4.97 4.64 1.20
CA MET A 110 6.33 4.52 1.70
C MET A 110 6.83 5.88 2.11
N VAL A 111 7.52 5.94 3.25
CA VAL A 111 8.04 7.18 3.82
C VAL A 111 9.54 7.04 4.01
N ASP A 112 10.30 7.99 3.49
CA ASP A 112 11.73 8.14 3.76
C ASP A 112 11.94 9.04 4.98
N ARG A 113 12.51 8.48 6.05
CA ARG A 113 12.76 9.15 7.33
C ARG A 113 13.74 10.32 7.22
N VAL A 114 14.65 10.29 6.24
CA VAL A 114 15.72 11.29 6.10
C VAL A 114 15.27 12.45 5.21
N THR A 115 14.60 12.16 4.10
CA THR A 115 14.14 13.19 3.15
C THR A 115 12.73 13.69 3.44
N GLY A 116 11.98 13.01 4.31
CA GLY A 116 10.56 13.28 4.52
C GLY A 116 9.70 13.01 3.29
N HIS A 117 10.25 12.34 2.26
CA HIS A 117 9.53 12.06 1.03
C HIS A 117 8.51 10.94 1.27
N ILE A 118 7.26 11.21 0.88
CA ILE A 118 6.15 10.27 0.96
C ILE A 118 5.78 9.85 -0.46
N THR A 119 5.86 8.56 -0.74
CA THR A 119 5.56 7.98 -2.05
C THR A 119 4.36 7.05 -1.94
N ALA A 120 3.36 7.22 -2.81
CA ALA A 120 2.27 6.26 -2.93
C ALA A 120 2.79 4.92 -3.46
N LEU A 121 2.46 3.82 -2.79
CA LEU A 121 2.81 2.48 -3.26
C LEU A 121 1.73 1.96 -4.19
N HIS A 122 2.14 1.59 -5.41
CA HIS A 122 1.27 0.92 -6.35
C HIS A 122 1.28 -0.59 -6.05
N LEU A 123 0.21 -1.06 -5.43
CA LEU A 123 -0.04 -2.48 -5.19
C LEU A 123 -1.11 -2.94 -6.21
N PRO A 124 -0.74 -3.79 -7.20
CA PRO A 124 -1.67 -4.30 -8.21
C PRO A 124 -2.94 -4.91 -7.60
N ASP A 125 -4.10 -4.55 -8.12
CA ASP A 125 -5.42 -5.06 -7.70
C ASP A 125 -5.71 -4.94 -6.18
N PHE A 126 -4.94 -4.15 -5.42
CA PHE A 126 -5.16 -3.99 -3.99
C PHE A 126 -6.35 -3.06 -3.74
N ASP A 127 -7.36 -3.60 -3.07
CA ASP A 127 -8.48 -2.81 -2.56
C ASP A 127 -8.31 -2.56 -1.05
N PRO A 128 -8.10 -1.30 -0.63
CA PRO A 128 -7.93 -0.98 0.78
C PRO A 128 -9.20 -1.11 1.60
N VAL A 129 -10.38 -1.22 1.01
CA VAL A 129 -11.62 -1.37 1.78
C VAL A 129 -11.79 -2.80 2.26
N VAL A 130 -11.51 -3.77 1.38
CA VAL A 130 -11.85 -5.18 1.60
C VAL A 130 -10.63 -6.07 1.84
N SER A 131 -9.41 -5.58 1.57
CA SER A 131 -8.17 -6.35 1.72
C SER A 131 -7.20 -5.73 2.74
N ASN A 132 -6.32 -6.58 3.27
CA ASN A 132 -5.23 -6.20 4.16
C ASN A 132 -3.92 -6.76 3.61
N ALA A 133 -2.87 -5.93 3.62
CA ALA A 133 -1.52 -6.36 3.24
C ALA A 133 -0.69 -6.69 4.48
N VAL A 134 0.02 -7.81 4.40
CA VAL A 134 0.99 -8.23 5.42
C VAL A 134 2.38 -8.18 4.80
N TRP A 135 3.28 -7.49 5.50
CA TRP A 135 4.61 -7.19 5.00
C TRP A 135 5.67 -8.12 5.57
N PHE A 136 6.69 -8.41 4.75
CA PHE A 136 7.92 -9.05 5.17
C PHE A 136 9.07 -8.54 4.30
N ARG A 137 10.09 -7.91 4.92
CA ARG A 137 11.17 -7.22 4.20
C ARG A 137 10.60 -6.20 3.22
N ASP A 138 10.94 -6.31 1.94
CA ASP A 138 10.44 -5.51 0.82
C ASP A 138 9.27 -6.18 0.08
N TYR A 139 8.65 -7.21 0.67
CA TYR A 139 7.50 -7.90 0.09
C TYR A 139 6.20 -7.55 0.81
N ALA A 140 5.12 -7.46 0.05
CA ALA A 140 3.75 -7.41 0.56
C ALA A 140 2.94 -8.56 -0.01
N ALA A 141 2.20 -9.24 0.86
CA ALA A 141 1.24 -10.28 0.49
C ALA A 141 -0.17 -9.87 0.89
N TYR A 142 -1.11 -10.04 -0.03
CA TYR A 142 -2.51 -9.65 0.14
C TYR A 142 -3.39 -10.36 -0.87
N CYS A 143 -4.71 -10.18 -0.73
CA CYS A 143 -5.65 -10.57 -1.76
C CYS A 143 -6.03 -9.39 -2.64
N GLY A 144 -5.85 -9.54 -3.95
CA GLY A 144 -6.25 -8.56 -4.94
C GLY A 144 -7.63 -8.86 -5.51
N THR A 145 -8.39 -7.82 -5.80
CA THR A 145 -9.72 -7.89 -6.39
C THR A 145 -9.64 -7.31 -7.80
N ALA A 146 -9.63 -8.18 -8.81
CA ALA A 146 -9.55 -7.70 -10.18
C ALA A 146 -10.91 -7.13 -10.58
N ASN A 147 -10.96 -5.82 -10.82
CA ASN A 147 -12.16 -5.12 -11.30
C ASN A 147 -12.36 -5.26 -12.82
N THR A 148 -11.87 -6.36 -13.41
CA THR A 148 -12.05 -6.65 -14.83
C THR A 148 -13.42 -7.30 -15.07
N PRO A 149 -13.96 -7.31 -16.31
CA PRO A 149 -15.24 -7.99 -16.60
C PRO A 149 -15.24 -9.48 -16.27
N LYS A 150 -14.06 -10.12 -16.25
CA LYS A 150 -13.90 -11.52 -15.84
C LYS A 150 -13.86 -11.69 -14.32
N GLY A 151 -13.62 -10.60 -13.58
CA GLY A 151 -13.52 -10.61 -12.13
C GLY A 151 -12.36 -11.46 -11.62
N GLY A 152 -12.40 -11.76 -10.32
CA GLY A 152 -11.51 -12.72 -9.68
C GLY A 152 -10.86 -12.19 -8.40
N LEU A 153 -10.75 -13.07 -7.42
CA LEU A 153 -9.96 -12.88 -6.21
C LEU A 153 -8.60 -13.53 -6.43
N PHE A 154 -7.53 -12.76 -6.22
CA PHE A 154 -6.17 -13.20 -6.49
C PHE A 154 -5.34 -13.22 -5.22
N ALA A 155 -4.55 -14.27 -5.00
CA ALA A 155 -3.41 -14.24 -4.10
C ALA A 155 -2.28 -13.46 -4.77
N ILE A 156 -1.88 -12.35 -4.17
CA ILE A 156 -0.86 -11.46 -4.72
C ILE A 156 0.30 -11.32 -3.74
N VAL A 157 1.51 -11.50 -4.27
CA VAL A 157 2.76 -11.20 -3.58
C VAL A 157 3.56 -10.28 -4.46
N VAL A 158 3.89 -9.10 -3.96
CA VAL A 158 4.66 -8.09 -4.69
C VAL A 158 5.96 -7.80 -3.96
N GLN A 159 7.00 -7.55 -4.73
CA GLN A 159 8.26 -7.00 -4.23
C GLN A 159 8.31 -5.52 -4.59
N LEU A 160 8.67 -4.66 -3.63
CA LEU A 160 8.83 -3.24 -3.90
C LEU A 160 9.90 -2.99 -4.96
N GLY A 161 9.59 -2.11 -5.91
CA GLY A 161 10.47 -1.80 -7.04
C GLY A 161 10.41 -2.81 -8.21
N ALA A 162 9.76 -3.96 -8.04
CA ALA A 162 9.51 -4.88 -9.16
C ALA A 162 8.41 -4.34 -10.08
N ARG A 163 8.54 -4.60 -11.39
CA ARG A 163 7.53 -4.18 -12.39
C ARG A 163 6.26 -5.03 -12.37
N ARG A 164 6.31 -6.23 -11.80
CA ARG A 164 5.22 -7.20 -11.76
C ARG A 164 5.18 -7.87 -10.39
N ALA A 165 4.02 -8.38 -10.01
CA ALA A 165 3.88 -9.24 -8.84
C ALA A 165 4.73 -10.51 -9.01
N VAL A 166 5.33 -10.96 -7.92
CA VAL A 166 6.09 -12.22 -7.85
C VAL A 166 5.13 -13.40 -7.87
N VAL A 167 3.99 -13.26 -7.20
CA VAL A 167 2.87 -14.20 -7.26
C VAL A 167 1.60 -13.43 -7.63
N GLN A 168 0.85 -13.95 -8.59
CA GLN A 168 -0.50 -13.50 -8.92
C GLN A 168 -1.30 -14.73 -9.36
N LYS A 169 -2.12 -15.27 -8.46
CA LYS A 169 -2.85 -16.52 -8.67
C LYS A 169 -4.32 -16.36 -8.34
N LEU A 170 -5.19 -16.81 -9.24
CA LEU A 170 -6.63 -16.80 -9.01
C LEU A 170 -6.97 -17.83 -7.92
N ILE A 171 -7.59 -17.37 -6.84
CA ILE A 171 -7.95 -18.17 -5.65
C ILE A 171 -9.46 -18.17 -5.39
N GLY A 172 -10.24 -17.39 -6.14
CA GLY A 172 -11.68 -17.35 -5.97
C GLY A 172 -12.38 -16.43 -6.97
N LYS A 173 -13.71 -16.41 -6.90
CA LYS A 173 -14.55 -15.50 -7.68
C LYS A 173 -14.64 -14.14 -6.99
N TRP A 174 -14.72 -13.06 -7.76
CA TRP A 174 -14.97 -11.70 -7.27
C TRP A 174 -15.67 -10.89 -8.37
N PRO A 175 -16.64 -10.01 -8.07
CA PRO A 175 -17.22 -9.72 -6.75
C PRO A 175 -18.10 -10.87 -6.22
N GLN A 176 -18.32 -10.89 -4.91
CA GLN A 176 -19.23 -11.84 -4.24
C GLN A 176 -20.31 -11.07 -3.49
N THR A 177 -21.56 -11.56 -3.59
CA THR A 177 -22.65 -11.12 -2.71
C THR A 177 -22.34 -11.64 -1.30
N ASP A 178 -22.34 -10.77 -0.30
CA ASP A 178 -22.03 -11.09 1.11
C ASP A 178 -20.61 -11.62 1.36
N HIS A 179 -19.61 -10.86 0.90
CA HIS A 179 -18.21 -11.16 1.15
C HIS A 179 -17.80 -10.83 2.58
N PHE A 180 -16.80 -11.54 3.10
CA PHE A 180 -16.17 -11.18 4.37
C PHE A 180 -15.27 -9.95 4.19
N ILE A 181 -15.26 -9.07 5.18
CA ILE A 181 -14.27 -7.99 5.30
C ILE A 181 -13.41 -8.26 6.54
N PRO A 182 -12.11 -8.58 6.40
CA PRO A 182 -11.36 -8.67 5.14
C PRO A 182 -11.65 -9.95 4.34
N VAL A 183 -11.47 -9.87 3.02
CA VAL A 183 -11.70 -10.99 2.08
C VAL A 183 -10.71 -12.13 2.27
N CYS A 184 -9.56 -11.84 2.87
CA CYS A 184 -8.55 -12.82 3.23
C CYS A 184 -8.08 -12.62 4.65
N GLN A 185 -7.73 -13.74 5.28
CA GLN A 185 -7.03 -13.74 6.55
C GLN A 185 -5.65 -13.12 6.38
N PRO A 186 -5.04 -12.57 7.46
CA PRO A 186 -3.68 -12.06 7.41
C PRO A 186 -2.72 -13.14 6.86
N ALA A 187 -1.97 -12.79 5.81
CA ALA A 187 -1.01 -13.71 5.22
C ALA A 187 0.07 -14.10 6.23
N GLN A 188 0.53 -15.35 6.15
CA GLN A 188 1.53 -15.89 7.07
C GLN A 188 2.86 -16.05 6.37
N TRP A 189 3.88 -15.33 6.84
CA TRP A 189 5.22 -15.37 6.28
C TRP A 189 6.10 -16.36 7.04
N GLN A 190 6.80 -17.22 6.30
CA GLN A 190 7.87 -18.08 6.80
C GLN A 190 9.21 -17.60 6.26
N ARG A 191 10.22 -17.53 7.13
CA ARG A 191 11.55 -16.99 6.76
C ARG A 191 12.41 -17.98 5.98
N LEU A 192 12.40 -19.26 6.38
CA LEU A 192 13.26 -20.31 5.84
C LEU A 192 12.46 -21.62 5.66
N PRO A 193 12.29 -22.11 4.41
CA PRO A 193 12.46 -21.34 3.17
C PRO A 193 11.52 -20.13 3.12
N MET A 194 11.81 -19.13 2.28
CA MET A 194 11.00 -17.92 2.20
C MET A 194 9.65 -18.26 1.54
N ARG A 195 8.60 -18.35 2.36
CA ARG A 195 7.25 -18.73 1.92
C ARG A 195 6.21 -17.77 2.45
N VAL A 196 5.09 -17.71 1.74
CA VAL A 196 3.90 -17.02 2.22
C VAL A 196 2.65 -17.85 1.99
N THR A 197 1.84 -17.95 3.03
CA THR A 197 0.53 -18.60 2.99
C THR A 197 -0.57 -17.54 2.97
N ILE A 198 -1.43 -17.60 1.96
CA ILE A 198 -2.59 -16.72 1.77
C ILE A 198 -3.86 -17.57 1.83
N LYS A 199 -4.83 -17.13 2.62
CA LYS A 199 -6.10 -17.84 2.83
C LYS A 199 -7.29 -16.89 2.64
N PRO A 200 -8.17 -17.12 1.63
CA PRO A 200 -9.47 -16.46 1.56
C PRO A 200 -10.26 -16.72 2.85
N THR A 201 -10.96 -15.71 3.34
CA THR A 201 -11.85 -15.89 4.49
C THR A 201 -12.98 -16.83 4.08
N GLY A 202 -13.03 -18.02 4.70
CA GLY A 202 -13.96 -19.10 4.32
C GLY A 202 -13.49 -20.02 3.20
N GLY A 203 -12.26 -19.85 2.70
CA GLY A 203 -11.66 -20.73 1.68
C GLY A 203 -10.41 -21.47 2.16
N GLU A 204 -9.79 -22.21 1.24
CA GLU A 204 -8.58 -22.99 1.51
C GLU A 204 -7.30 -22.14 1.48
N ALA A 205 -6.33 -22.52 2.30
CA ALA A 205 -5.04 -21.86 2.34
C ALA A 205 -4.16 -22.29 1.15
N THR A 206 -3.45 -21.35 0.56
CA THR A 206 -2.48 -21.59 -0.51
C THR A 206 -1.12 -21.06 -0.10
N THR A 207 -0.06 -21.82 -0.32
CA THR A 207 1.31 -21.44 0.06
C THR A 207 2.17 -21.28 -1.19
N TYR A 208 2.99 -20.23 -1.20
CA TYR A 208 3.87 -19.90 -2.31
C TYR A 208 5.31 -19.76 -1.83
N ASP A 209 6.24 -20.42 -2.52
CA ASP A 209 7.67 -20.19 -2.35
C ASP A 209 8.05 -18.85 -2.97
N VAL A 210 8.41 -17.87 -2.16
CA VAL A 210 8.83 -16.56 -2.66
C VAL A 210 10.33 -16.62 -2.89
N LEU A 211 10.73 -17.13 -4.06
CA LEU A 211 12.11 -17.04 -4.53
C LEU A 211 12.23 -15.77 -5.38
N GLY A 212 13.27 -14.98 -5.13
CA GLY A 212 13.52 -13.76 -5.90
C GLY A 212 13.41 -14.03 -7.40
N THR A 213 12.52 -13.31 -8.07
CA THR A 213 12.23 -13.38 -9.51
C THR A 213 11.71 -14.69 -10.14
N ALA A 214 11.32 -15.72 -9.37
CA ALA A 214 10.35 -16.75 -9.83
C ALA A 214 10.01 -17.73 -8.69
N SER A 215 8.80 -17.64 -8.15
CA SER A 215 8.25 -18.63 -7.21
C SER A 215 8.00 -19.97 -7.89
N ILE A 216 8.50 -21.07 -7.33
CA ILE A 216 8.07 -22.43 -7.68
C ILE A 216 6.72 -22.66 -7.00
N ILE A 217 5.73 -23.17 -7.75
CA ILE A 217 4.40 -23.46 -7.26
C ILE A 217 4.38 -24.93 -6.89
N GLU A 218 4.17 -25.26 -5.63
CA GLU A 218 3.82 -26.61 -5.20
C GLU A 218 2.29 -26.69 -5.21
N GLU A 219 1.72 -27.15 -6.33
CA GLU A 219 0.32 -27.59 -6.37
C GLU A 219 0.27 -28.91 -5.60
N GLY A 220 -0.50 -28.93 -4.50
CA GLY A 220 -0.75 -30.15 -3.74
C GLY A 220 -1.46 -31.15 -4.63
N ASP A 221 -0.69 -32.11 -5.14
CA ASP A 221 -1.18 -33.28 -5.86
C ASP A 221 -2.00 -34.11 -4.87
N ASN A 222 -3.32 -33.90 -4.86
CA ASN A 222 -4.22 -34.73 -4.09
C ASN A 222 -4.36 -36.04 -4.88
N SER A 223 -3.49 -36.99 -4.56
CA SER A 223 -3.50 -38.33 -5.11
C SER A 223 -4.82 -39.02 -4.74
N ASP A 224 -5.74 -39.09 -5.69
CA ASP A 224 -6.89 -39.99 -5.62
C ASP A 224 -6.42 -41.43 -5.88
N ASP A 225 -5.91 -42.07 -4.84
CA ASP A 225 -5.89 -43.54 -4.71
C ASP A 225 -6.94 -43.91 -3.64
N ASN A 226 -8.17 -44.23 -4.07
CA ASN A 226 -8.96 -45.38 -3.62
C ASN A 226 -10.25 -45.57 -4.45
#